data_AF-A0A7X0D2I1-F1
#
_entry.id   AF-A0A7X0D2I1-F1
#
_cell.length_a   1.000
_cell.length_b   1.000
_cell.length_c   1.000
_cell.angle_alpha   90.00
_cell.angle_beta   90.00
_cell.angle_gamma   90.00
#
_symmetry.space_group_name_H-M   'P 1'
#
loop_
_entity.id
_entity.type
_entity.pdbx_description
1 polymer ?
#
loop_
_entity_poly.entity_id
_entity_poly.type
_entity_poly.pdbx_seq_one_letter_code
_entity_poly.pdbx_strand_id
1 'polypeptide(L)'
;MDTLNSGRKGQVLKTAVVIGTLAALQIAGADFAAAATGDASGAFAPLQTAVQMIVDFITGPFGRLLAIIAVISLGFLAFAGRLSWFAAGGIILGIGLVFGAPTIVDEMISSVSG
;
A
#
# COMPACT_ATOMS: atom_id res chain seq x y z
N MET A 1 7.95 -20.36 32.60
CA MET A 1 8.02 -18.89 32.53
C MET A 1 7.97 -18.43 31.06
N ASP A 2 7.11 -19.03 30.23
CA ASP A 2 7.29 -19.02 28.76
C ASP A 2 6.13 -18.37 27.98
N THR A 3 5.11 -17.86 28.67
CA THR A 3 3.94 -17.22 28.05
C THR A 3 4.13 -15.72 27.76
N LEU A 4 5.18 -15.10 28.30
CA LEU A 4 5.45 -13.66 28.14
C LEU A 4 6.16 -13.30 26.82
N ASN A 5 6.76 -14.27 26.13
CA ASN A 5 7.58 -14.02 24.91
C ASN A 5 6.74 -14.00 23.62
N SER A 6 5.60 -14.69 23.58
CA SER A 6 4.78 -14.79 22.36
C SER A 6 3.95 -13.53 22.06
N GLY A 7 3.60 -12.74 23.09
CA GLY A 7 2.81 -11.51 22.93
C GLY A 7 3.60 -10.35 22.32
N ARG A 8 4.88 -10.20 22.70
CA ARG A 8 5.75 -9.15 22.16
C ARG A 8 6.02 -9.36 20.67
N LYS A 9 6.29 -10.59 20.20
CA LYS A 9 6.62 -10.88 18.79
C LYS A 9 5.51 -10.50 17.80
N GLY A 10 4.24 -10.72 18.15
CA GLY A 10 3.11 -10.32 17.29
C GLY A 10 2.88 -8.81 17.26
N GLN A 11 3.17 -8.13 18.38
CA GLN A 11 3.07 -6.69 18.47
C GLN A 11 4.23 -5.99 17.73
N VAL A 12 5.49 -6.45 17.89
CA VAL A 12 6.60 -5.88 17.10
C VAL A 12 6.47 -6.13 15.60
N LEU A 13 5.88 -7.25 15.14
CA LEU A 13 5.63 -7.43 13.71
C LEU A 13 4.56 -6.46 13.18
N LYS A 14 3.47 -6.27 13.93
CA LYS A 14 2.42 -5.30 13.57
C LYS A 14 2.95 -3.86 13.60
N THR A 15 3.70 -3.51 14.63
CA THR A 15 4.31 -2.18 14.78
C THR A 15 5.40 -1.95 13.73
N ALA A 16 6.19 -2.97 13.36
CA ALA A 16 7.17 -2.87 12.28
C ALA A 16 6.50 -2.71 10.90
N VAL A 17 5.37 -3.36 10.66
CA VAL A 17 4.58 -3.14 9.43
C VAL A 17 4.01 -1.72 9.42
N VAL A 18 3.39 -1.26 10.51
CA VAL A 18 2.84 0.11 10.58
C VAL A 18 3.94 1.17 10.41
N ILE A 19 5.07 1.00 11.09
CA ILE A 19 6.22 1.91 10.97
C ILE A 19 6.84 1.81 9.57
N GLY A 20 6.92 0.62 8.98
CA GLY A 20 7.39 0.42 7.61
C GLY A 20 6.49 1.10 6.58
N THR A 21 5.17 0.99 6.74
CA THR A 21 4.18 1.68 5.89
C THR A 21 4.25 3.19 6.08
N LEU A 22 4.35 3.67 7.32
CA LEU A 22 4.52 5.11 7.59
C LEU A 22 5.86 5.63 7.07
N ALA A 23 6.95 4.88 7.19
CA ALA A 23 8.25 5.25 6.65
C ALA A 23 8.23 5.24 5.12
N ALA A 24 7.58 4.28 4.48
CA ALA A 24 7.39 4.26 3.03
C ALA A 24 6.54 5.45 2.54
N LEU A 25 5.51 5.83 3.31
CA LEU A 25 4.72 7.05 3.07
C LEU A 25 5.58 8.32 3.21
N GLN A 26 6.46 8.38 4.20
CA GLN A 26 7.35 9.53 4.39
C GLN A 26 8.47 9.58 3.35
N ILE A 27 8.98 8.44 2.88
CA ILE A 27 9.98 8.39 1.80
C ILE A 27 9.34 8.83 0.48
N ALA A 28 8.17 8.30 0.13
CA ALA A 28 7.41 8.73 -1.04
C ALA A 28 6.96 10.21 -0.95
N GLY A 29 6.71 10.71 0.26
CA GLY A 29 6.39 12.11 0.52
C GLY A 29 7.60 13.05 0.56
N ALA A 30 8.80 12.55 0.84
CA ALA A 30 10.02 13.34 0.91
C ALA A 30 10.49 13.78 -0.49
N ASP A 31 10.38 12.91 -1.49
CA ASP A 31 10.60 13.26 -2.89
C ASP A 31 9.58 14.31 -3.38
N PHE A 32 8.33 14.21 -2.91
CA PHE A 32 7.26 15.18 -3.18
C PHE A 32 7.51 16.54 -2.52
N ALA A 33 8.04 16.56 -1.29
CA ALA A 33 8.34 17.78 -0.55
C ALA A 33 9.56 18.54 -1.09
N ALA A 34 10.56 17.83 -1.64
CA ALA A 34 11.70 18.45 -2.31
C ALA A 34 11.33 19.07 -3.67
N ALA A 35 10.34 18.51 -4.38
CA ALA A 35 9.86 19.03 -5.67
C ALA A 35 8.88 20.22 -5.55
N ALA A 36 8.35 20.50 -4.35
CA ALA A 36 7.34 21.54 -4.11
C ALA A 36 7.87 22.99 -4.08
N THR A 37 9.15 23.22 -4.41
CA THR A 37 9.78 24.56 -4.38
C THR A 37 9.96 25.22 -5.76
N GLY A 38 9.45 24.64 -6.85
CA GLY A 38 9.65 25.15 -8.22
C GLY A 38 8.36 25.39 -9.03
N ASP A 39 8.08 26.68 -9.25
CA ASP A 39 7.23 27.35 -10.27
C ASP A 39 5.91 26.73 -10.77
N ALA A 40 4.85 27.51 -10.56
CA ALA A 40 3.48 27.17 -10.83
C ALA A 40 3.07 27.33 -12.30
N SER A 41 2.27 26.39 -12.79
CA SER A 41 1.34 26.47 -13.96
C SER A 41 1.79 25.98 -15.35
N GLY A 42 3.09 25.83 -15.64
CA GLY A 42 3.56 25.22 -16.91
C GLY A 42 4.41 23.95 -16.74
N ALA A 43 5.12 23.84 -15.62
CA ALA A 43 6.04 22.75 -15.31
C ALA A 43 5.38 21.51 -14.68
N PHE A 44 4.06 21.58 -14.40
CA PHE A 44 3.33 20.48 -13.76
C PHE A 44 2.76 19.45 -14.73
N ALA A 45 2.77 19.70 -16.04
CA ALA A 45 2.37 18.68 -17.01
C ALA A 45 3.29 17.43 -16.93
N PRO A 46 4.63 17.57 -16.91
CA PRO A 46 5.53 16.45 -16.63
C PRO A 46 5.34 15.82 -15.25
N LEU A 47 5.01 16.62 -14.22
CA LEU A 47 4.82 16.13 -12.85
C LEU A 47 3.53 15.30 -12.74
N GLN A 48 2.43 15.75 -13.36
CA GLN A 48 1.18 14.99 -13.45
C GLN A 48 1.40 13.68 -14.21
N THR A 49 2.12 13.71 -15.34
CA THR A 49 2.49 12.49 -16.06
C THR A 49 3.38 11.56 -15.24
N ALA A 50 4.37 12.10 -14.51
CA ALA A 50 5.24 11.30 -13.65
C ALA A 50 4.45 10.60 -12.53
N VAL A 51 3.51 11.31 -11.90
CA VAL A 51 2.64 10.74 -10.85
C VAL A 51 1.69 9.70 -11.44
N GLN A 52 1.10 9.95 -12.61
CA GLN A 52 0.29 8.96 -13.32
C GLN A 52 1.09 7.70 -13.65
N MET A 53 2.34 7.82 -14.12
CA MET A 53 3.19 6.66 -14.37
C MET A 53 3.50 5.86 -13.10
N ILE A 54 3.65 6.52 -11.95
CA ILE A 54 3.85 5.83 -10.66
C ILE A 54 2.58 5.08 -10.25
N VAL A 55 1.41 5.72 -10.39
CA VAL A 55 0.11 5.08 -10.11
C VAL A 55 -0.11 3.90 -11.05
N ASP A 56 0.17 4.05 -12.34
CA ASP A 56 0.05 2.98 -13.33
C ASP A 56 1.05 1.85 -13.07
N PHE A 57 2.24 2.14 -12.55
CA PHE A 57 3.20 1.11 -12.17
C PHE A 57 2.73 0.31 -10.95
N ILE A 58 2.22 0.99 -9.92
CA ILE A 58 1.72 0.37 -8.68
C ILE A 58 0.41 -0.38 -8.91
N THR A 59 -0.50 0.15 -9.72
CA THR A 59 -1.83 -0.43 -9.96
C THR A 59 -1.86 -1.33 -11.20
N GLY A 60 -0.80 -1.28 -12.03
CA GLY A 60 -0.66 -2.07 -13.24
C GLY A 60 -0.05 -3.46 -13.04
N PRO A 61 0.53 -4.05 -14.10
CA PRO A 61 1.01 -5.43 -14.09
C PRO A 61 2.09 -5.69 -13.05
N PHE A 62 2.96 -4.71 -12.79
CA PHE A 62 4.04 -4.83 -11.81
C PHE A 62 3.52 -4.98 -10.38
N GLY A 63 2.63 -4.08 -9.94
CA GLY A 63 2.02 -4.21 -8.62
C GLY A 63 1.22 -5.50 -8.47
N ARG A 64 0.53 -5.94 -9.53
CA ARG A 64 -0.18 -7.23 -9.53
C ARG A 64 0.77 -8.41 -9.28
N LEU A 65 1.96 -8.42 -9.89
CA LEU A 65 2.97 -9.44 -9.63
C LEU A 65 3.42 -9.44 -8.17
N LEU A 66 3.65 -8.26 -7.57
CA LEU A 66 4.00 -8.16 -6.15
C LEU A 66 2.87 -8.65 -5.24
N ALA A 67 1.61 -8.32 -5.56
CA ALA A 67 0.45 -8.80 -4.81
C ALA A 67 0.31 -10.32 -4.87
N ILE A 68 0.58 -10.94 -6.04
CA ILE A 68 0.59 -12.39 -6.18
C ILE A 68 1.63 -13.04 -5.27
N ILE A 69 2.86 -12.48 -5.18
CA ILE A 69 3.89 -12.99 -4.26
C ILE A 69 3.44 -12.90 -2.80
N ALA A 70 2.79 -11.80 -2.40
CA ALA A 70 2.24 -11.65 -1.06
C ALA A 70 1.16 -12.71 -0.77
N VAL A 71 0.27 -13.01 -1.72
CA VAL A 71 -0.74 -14.07 -1.58
C VAL A 71 -0.11 -15.46 -1.53
N ILE A 72 0.94 -15.73 -2.32
CA ILE A 72 1.67 -17.00 -2.26
C ILE A 72 2.26 -17.21 -0.85
N SER A 73 2.82 -16.16 -0.24
CA SER A 73 3.32 -16.23 1.13
C SER A 73 2.22 -16.55 2.16
N LEU A 74 1.00 -16.04 1.95
CA LEU A 74 -0.18 -16.38 2.75
C LEU A 74 -0.56 -17.86 2.59
N GLY A 75 -0.44 -18.43 1.39
CA GLY A 75 -0.67 -19.86 1.14
C GLY A 75 0.26 -20.75 1.97
N PHE A 76 1.54 -20.38 2.10
CA PHE A 76 2.47 -21.09 2.99
C PHE A 76 2.09 -20.95 4.47
N LEU A 77 1.66 -19.76 4.91
CA LEU A 77 1.14 -19.54 6.27
C LEU A 77 -0.14 -20.34 6.55
N ALA A 78 -0.95 -20.58 5.51
CA ALA A 78 -2.17 -21.37 5.62
C ALA A 78 -1.86 -22.85 5.89
N PHE A 79 -0.89 -23.42 5.18
CA PHE A 79 -0.43 -24.80 5.41
C PHE A 79 0.25 -25.00 6.77
N ALA A 80 0.84 -23.95 7.35
CA ALA A 80 1.40 -24.00 8.70
C ALA A 80 0.34 -24.09 9.83
N GLY A 81 -0.95 -24.17 9.49
CA GLY A 81 -2.05 -24.38 10.45
C GLY A 81 -2.37 -23.17 11.33
N ARG A 82 -1.70 -22.02 11.10
CA ARG A 82 -1.95 -20.75 11.82
C ARG A 82 -2.63 -19.69 10.95
N LEU A 83 -3.49 -20.10 10.01
CA LEU A 83 -4.25 -19.14 9.22
C LEU A 83 -5.27 -18.42 10.10
N SER A 84 -4.88 -17.24 10.60
CA SER A 84 -5.84 -16.38 11.27
C SER A 84 -6.77 -15.81 10.20
N TRP A 85 -8.08 -15.96 10.38
CA TRP A 85 -9.10 -15.36 9.53
C TRP A 85 -8.85 -13.86 9.31
N PHE A 86 -8.31 -13.17 10.32
CA PHE A 86 -7.91 -11.77 10.25
C PHE A 86 -6.70 -11.50 9.36
N ALA A 87 -5.77 -12.45 9.25
CA ALA A 87 -4.60 -12.34 8.37
C ALA A 87 -5.00 -12.54 6.89
N ALA A 88 -5.85 -13.54 6.63
CA ALA A 88 -6.41 -13.76 5.31
C ALA A 88 -7.29 -12.57 4.87
N GLY A 89 -8.21 -12.14 5.74
CA GLY A 89 -9.06 -10.97 5.48
C GLY A 89 -8.28 -9.68 5.28
N GLY A 90 -7.25 -9.43 6.10
CA GLY A 90 -6.42 -8.22 5.97
C GLY A 90 -5.65 -8.14 4.64
N ILE A 91 -5.12 -9.25 4.15
CA ILE A 91 -4.39 -9.28 2.86
C ILE A 91 -5.35 -9.10 1.68
N ILE A 92 -6.49 -9.78 1.70
CA ILE A 92 -7.50 -9.65 0.64
C ILE A 92 -8.05 -8.23 0.58
N LEU A 93 -8.36 -7.64 1.74
CA LEU A 93 -8.85 -6.27 1.84
C LEU A 93 -7.79 -5.25 1.37
N GLY A 94 -6.53 -5.45 1.76
CA GLY A 94 -5.43 -4.57 1.35
C GLY A 94 -5.18 -4.59 -0.16
N ILE A 95 -5.16 -5.78 -0.78
CA ILE A 95 -5.01 -5.93 -2.23
C ILE A 95 -6.21 -5.30 -2.94
N GLY A 96 -7.44 -5.56 -2.48
CA GLY A 96 -8.65 -4.97 -3.04
C GLY A 96 -8.64 -3.44 -2.99
N LEU A 97 -8.14 -2.85 -1.90
CA LEU A 97 -8.02 -1.40 -1.76
C LEU A 97 -6.93 -0.81 -2.66
N VAL A 98 -5.76 -1.45 -2.79
CA VAL A 98 -4.67 -0.96 -3.65
C VAL A 98 -5.08 -0.95 -5.13
N PHE A 99 -5.71 -2.02 -5.62
CA PHE A 99 -6.13 -2.09 -7.02
C PHE A 99 -7.47 -1.43 -7.32
N GLY A 100 -8.32 -1.22 -6.30
CA GLY A 100 -9.60 -0.52 -6.42
C GLY A 100 -9.51 0.99 -6.19
N ALA A 101 -8.39 1.49 -5.69
CA ALA A 101 -8.21 2.92 -5.36
C ALA A 101 -8.54 3.88 -6.52
N PRO A 102 -8.11 3.64 -7.78
CA PRO A 102 -8.41 4.56 -8.89
C PRO A 102 -9.92 4.73 -9.09
N THR A 103 -10.64 3.62 -9.21
CA THR A 103 -12.10 3.63 -9.39
C THR A 103 -12.86 4.27 -8.23
N ILE A 104 -12.39 4.08 -6.99
CA ILE A 104 -13.01 4.70 -5.81
C ILE A 104 -12.84 6.22 -5.85
N VAL A 105 -11.65 6.69 -6.23
CA VAL A 105 -11.36 8.12 -6.34
C VAL A 105 -12.13 8.74 -7.50
N ASP A 106 -12.21 8.06 -8.65
CA ASP A 106 -12.92 8.54 -9.84
C ASP A 106 -14.43 8.74 -9.58
N GLU A 107 -15.08 7.78 -8.91
CA GLU A 107 -16.50 7.89 -8.52
C GLU A 107 -16.74 9.05 -7.54
N MET A 108 -15.83 9.25 -6.58
CA MET A 108 -15.92 10.36 -5.63
C MET A 108 -15.81 11.72 -6.36
N ILE A 109 -14.87 11.86 -7.30
CA ILE A 109 -14.74 13.07 -8.12
C ILE A 109 -16.01 13.30 -8.94
N SER A 110 -16.51 12.26 -9.61
CA SER A 110 -17.73 12.34 -10.41
C SER A 110 -18.95 12.79 -9.60
N SER A 111 -19.06 12.35 -8.35
CA SER A 111 -20.17 12.72 -7.45
C SER A 111 -20.10 14.16 -6.94
N VAL A 112 -18.90 14.75 -6.88
CA VAL A 112 -18.66 16.13 -6.44
C VAL A 112 -18.73 17.13 -7.61
N SER A 113 -18.43 16.68 -8.83
CA SER A 113 -18.47 17.53 -10.02
C SER A 113 -19.85 17.66 -10.68
N GLY A 114 -20.87 16.96 -10.15
CA GLY A 114 -22.27 17.05 -10.59
C GLY A 114 -23.10 17.99 -9.71
#